data_AF-A0AAE4S9K2-F1
#
_entry.id   AF-A0AAE4S9K2-F1
#
_cell.length_a   1.000
_cell.length_b   1.000
_cell.length_c   1.000
_cell.angle_alpha   90.00
_cell.angle_beta   90.00
_cell.angle_gamma   90.00
#
_symmetry.space_group_name_H-M   'P 1'
#
loop_
_entity.id
_entity.type
_entity.pdbx_description
1 polymer ?
#
loop_
_entity_poly.entity_id
_entity_poly.type
_entity_poly.pdbx_seq_one_letter_code
_entity_poly.pdbx_strand_id
1 'polypeptide(L)'
;MMMTNPIRLSVISALDDGLAYSHSDYFAPLLMQGISAVDIGLIELVTTILRTEPYLNETDLLERGVSQKQIQRTLGGFDNFKQLLKIDDYCFSDLLRDNKWDINHSITLSYFQYQKFYQDIRRDYIQGHIADMHPNLSVLLNDDFSIHSVPITRSHYATVPATDVEAAAVSFALLFRDYEFIDYDESKSLLTLQAHRRDKAAVIEVRCLASKFCQNTAAGICVVDDAQAMTKLRNQRKILDFKTLIERNTRNTTIPN
;
A
#
# COMPACT_ATOMS: atom_id res chain seq x y z
N MET A 1 -18.82 26.76 -15.32
CA MET A 1 -19.92 26.21 -14.49
C MET A 1 -19.31 25.48 -13.29
N MET A 2 -19.93 25.50 -12.11
CA MET A 2 -19.44 24.72 -10.97
C MET A 2 -19.91 23.27 -11.12
N MET A 3 -19.00 22.30 -10.97
CA MET A 3 -19.34 20.89 -11.08
C MET A 3 -20.13 20.47 -9.83
N THR A 4 -21.39 20.06 -10.01
CA THR A 4 -22.28 19.60 -8.92
C THR A 4 -22.43 18.08 -8.95
N ASN A 5 -22.90 17.47 -7.85
CA ASN A 5 -23.11 16.02 -7.80
C ASN A 5 -24.09 15.51 -8.87
N PRO A 6 -25.22 16.18 -9.17
CA PRO A 6 -26.07 15.80 -10.29
C PRO A 6 -25.33 15.75 -11.63
N ILE A 7 -24.45 16.72 -11.90
CA ILE A 7 -23.66 16.73 -13.14
C ILE A 7 -22.66 15.58 -13.16
N ARG A 8 -21.96 15.32 -12.03
CA ARG A 8 -21.02 14.19 -11.92
C ARG A 8 -21.72 12.86 -12.17
N LEU A 9 -22.90 12.67 -11.57
CA LEU A 9 -23.72 11.48 -11.79
C LEU A 9 -24.15 11.34 -13.24
N SER A 10 -24.51 12.44 -13.92
CA SER A 10 -24.82 12.40 -15.35
C SER A 10 -23.62 11.99 -16.20
N VAL A 11 -22.41 12.45 -15.86
CA VAL A 11 -21.17 12.02 -16.55
C VAL A 11 -20.90 10.54 -16.29
N ILE A 12 -21.01 10.09 -15.03
CA ILE A 12 -20.82 8.68 -14.65
C ILE A 12 -21.84 7.78 -15.37
N SER A 13 -23.12 8.17 -15.41
CA SER A 13 -24.16 7.44 -16.13
C SER A 13 -23.89 7.38 -17.63
N ALA A 14 -23.45 8.49 -18.24
CA ALA A 14 -23.10 8.51 -19.66
C ALA A 14 -21.91 7.60 -19.98
N LEU A 15 -20.94 7.48 -19.05
CA LEU A 15 -19.83 6.51 -19.17
C LEU A 15 -20.33 5.07 -19.09
N ASP A 16 -21.26 4.77 -18.19
CA ASP A 16 -21.86 3.45 -18.03
C ASP A 16 -22.65 3.03 -19.26
N ASP A 17 -23.45 3.96 -19.80
CA ASP A 17 -24.23 3.77 -21.01
C ASP A 17 -23.33 3.63 -22.25
N GLY A 18 -22.25 4.41 -22.34
CA GLY A 18 -21.28 4.32 -23.43
C GLY A 18 -20.44 3.04 -23.41
N LEU A 19 -20.20 2.46 -22.24
CA LEU A 19 -19.61 1.12 -22.11
C LEU A 19 -20.60 0.02 -22.54
N ALA A 20 -21.90 0.23 -22.32
CA ALA A 20 -22.95 -0.71 -22.69
C ALA A 20 -23.36 -0.62 -24.17
N TYR A 21 -23.17 0.54 -24.82
CA TYR A 21 -23.67 0.82 -26.17
C TYR A 21 -22.64 1.60 -27.01
N SER A 22 -22.33 1.13 -28.21
CA SER A 22 -21.35 1.72 -29.12
C SER A 22 -21.93 2.83 -30.02
N HIS A 23 -22.41 3.93 -29.44
CA HIS A 23 -22.80 5.14 -30.19
C HIS A 23 -21.91 6.36 -29.85
N SER A 24 -21.83 7.35 -30.74
CA SER A 24 -20.78 8.38 -30.70
C SER A 24 -21.10 9.65 -29.90
N ASP A 25 -22.33 9.80 -29.37
CA ASP A 25 -22.85 11.14 -29.00
C ASP A 25 -23.20 11.31 -27.50
N TYR A 26 -22.77 10.40 -26.61
CA TYR A 26 -23.18 10.39 -25.19
C TYR A 26 -22.84 11.68 -24.41
N PHE A 27 -21.76 12.36 -24.77
CA PHE A 27 -21.32 13.58 -24.06
C PHE A 27 -21.84 14.89 -24.67
N ALA A 28 -22.48 14.85 -25.85
CA ALA A 28 -22.94 16.07 -26.52
C ALA A 28 -23.87 16.95 -25.64
N PRO A 29 -24.83 16.39 -24.88
CA PRO A 29 -25.66 17.19 -23.98
C PRO A 29 -24.86 17.86 -22.86
N LEU A 30 -23.82 17.19 -22.34
CA LEU A 30 -22.97 17.70 -21.26
C LEU A 30 -22.07 18.82 -21.76
N LEU A 31 -21.50 18.66 -22.97
CA LEU A 31 -20.73 19.71 -23.64
C LEU A 31 -21.59 20.95 -23.94
N MET A 32 -22.83 20.76 -24.40
CA MET A 32 -23.79 21.85 -24.62
C MET A 32 -24.16 22.60 -23.34
N GLN A 33 -24.09 21.93 -22.18
CA GLN A 33 -24.28 22.55 -20.86
C GLN A 33 -23.03 23.29 -20.34
N GLY A 34 -21.95 23.36 -21.14
CA GLY A 34 -20.72 24.07 -20.79
C GLY A 34 -19.80 23.27 -19.86
N ILE A 35 -19.97 21.95 -19.79
CA ILE A 35 -18.99 21.07 -19.16
C ILE A 35 -17.81 20.87 -20.11
N SER A 36 -16.59 21.01 -19.59
CA SER A 36 -15.40 20.85 -20.42
C SER A 36 -15.10 19.37 -20.69
N ALA A 37 -14.60 19.06 -21.89
CA ALA A 37 -14.12 17.72 -22.21
C ALA A 37 -12.99 17.25 -21.27
N VAL A 38 -12.20 18.20 -20.73
CA VAL A 38 -11.15 17.92 -19.75
C VAL A 38 -11.73 17.41 -18.43
N ASP A 39 -12.82 18.03 -17.96
CA ASP A 39 -13.51 17.58 -16.74
C ASP A 39 -14.17 16.21 -16.93
N ILE A 40 -14.77 15.97 -18.10
CA ILE A 40 -15.35 14.67 -18.46
C ILE A 40 -14.26 13.59 -18.48
N GLY A 41 -13.16 13.83 -19.20
CA GLY A 41 -12.04 12.89 -19.28
C GLY A 41 -11.39 12.61 -17.92
N LEU A 42 -11.37 13.60 -17.01
CA LEU A 42 -10.91 13.38 -15.64
C LEU A 42 -11.87 12.48 -14.84
N ILE A 43 -13.19 12.70 -14.94
CA ILE A 43 -14.20 11.86 -14.28
C ILE A 43 -14.11 10.43 -14.84
N GLU A 44 -13.95 10.26 -16.15
CA GLU A 44 -13.74 8.98 -16.81
C GLU A 44 -12.50 8.25 -16.28
N LEU A 45 -11.35 8.94 -16.27
CA LEU A 45 -10.09 8.39 -15.79
C LEU A 45 -10.22 7.89 -14.35
N VAL A 46 -10.74 8.72 -13.45
CA VAL A 46 -10.83 8.38 -12.03
C VAL A 46 -11.89 7.31 -11.77
N THR A 47 -13.02 7.35 -12.48
CA THR A 47 -14.04 6.27 -12.43
C THR A 47 -13.43 4.93 -12.84
N THR A 48 -12.66 4.91 -13.94
CA THR A 48 -12.01 3.69 -14.44
C THR A 48 -11.00 3.14 -13.43
N ILE A 49 -10.17 4.01 -12.86
CA ILE A 49 -9.20 3.65 -11.82
C ILE A 49 -9.93 3.05 -10.61
N LEU A 50 -10.93 3.75 -10.07
CA LEU A 50 -11.60 3.35 -8.83
C LEU A 50 -12.54 2.16 -9.00
N ARG A 51 -12.99 1.84 -10.21
CA ARG A 51 -13.71 0.58 -10.47
C ARG A 51 -12.78 -0.61 -10.57
N THR A 52 -11.55 -0.40 -11.01
CA THR A 52 -10.53 -1.45 -11.10
C THR A 52 -9.86 -1.67 -9.75
N GLU A 53 -9.61 -0.60 -9.01
CA GLU A 53 -8.94 -0.61 -7.71
C GLU A 53 -9.73 0.24 -6.68
N PRO A 54 -10.87 -0.27 -6.17
CA PRO A 54 -11.78 0.52 -5.32
C PRO A 54 -11.18 0.89 -3.96
N TYR A 55 -10.12 0.19 -3.55
CA TYR A 55 -9.39 0.39 -2.31
C TYR A 55 -8.40 1.56 -2.33
N LEU A 56 -8.21 2.22 -3.48
CA LEU A 56 -7.34 3.39 -3.53
C LEU A 56 -7.89 4.53 -2.67
N ASN A 57 -6.98 5.39 -2.22
CA ASN A 57 -7.24 6.59 -1.43
C ASN A 57 -6.81 7.85 -2.19
N GLU A 58 -7.08 9.03 -1.60
CA GLU A 58 -6.75 10.32 -2.23
C GLU A 58 -5.25 10.42 -2.55
N THR A 59 -4.37 9.96 -1.66
CA THR A 59 -2.91 9.99 -1.85
C THR A 59 -2.48 9.19 -3.08
N ASP A 60 -3.07 8.01 -3.32
CA ASP A 60 -2.73 7.20 -4.49
C ASP A 60 -3.11 7.92 -5.81
N LEU A 61 -4.21 8.69 -5.82
CA LEU A 61 -4.59 9.49 -6.98
C LEU A 61 -3.64 10.68 -7.21
N LEU A 62 -3.17 11.33 -6.13
CA LEU A 62 -2.16 12.39 -6.22
C LEU A 62 -0.86 11.87 -6.83
N GLU A 63 -0.42 10.67 -6.43
CA GLU A 63 0.77 10.01 -6.98
C GLU A 63 0.60 9.63 -8.46
N ARG A 64 -0.63 9.33 -8.90
CA ARG A 64 -0.98 9.11 -10.32
C ARG A 64 -1.17 10.39 -11.14
N GLY A 65 -0.88 11.55 -10.56
CA GLY A 65 -0.89 12.84 -11.25
C GLY A 65 -2.22 13.59 -11.25
N VAL A 66 -3.22 13.14 -10.49
CA VAL A 66 -4.46 13.90 -10.28
C VAL A 66 -4.18 14.98 -9.24
N SER A 67 -4.29 16.26 -9.60
CA SER A 67 -4.02 17.35 -8.65
C SER A 67 -5.11 17.48 -7.58
N GLN A 68 -4.73 17.94 -6.38
CA GLN A 68 -5.69 18.21 -5.30
C GLN A 68 -6.81 19.19 -5.75
N LYS A 69 -6.47 20.16 -6.60
CA LYS A 69 -7.45 21.10 -7.17
C LYS A 69 -8.50 20.41 -8.04
N GLN A 70 -8.08 19.42 -8.83
CA GLN A 70 -8.96 18.59 -9.65
C GLN A 70 -9.87 17.71 -8.79
N ILE A 71 -9.34 17.10 -7.73
CA ILE A 71 -10.13 16.30 -6.78
C ILE A 71 -11.23 17.16 -6.14
N GLN A 72 -10.86 18.34 -5.63
CA GLN A 72 -11.83 19.21 -4.94
C GLN A 72 -12.85 19.82 -5.91
N ARG A 73 -12.42 20.34 -7.07
CA ARG A 73 -13.32 21.05 -7.99
C ARG A 73 -14.12 20.12 -8.89
N THR A 74 -13.45 19.18 -9.54
CA THR A 74 -14.07 18.33 -10.56
C THR A 74 -14.72 17.11 -9.93
N LEU A 75 -14.09 16.44 -8.96
CA LEU A 75 -14.66 15.25 -8.29
C LEU A 75 -15.56 15.59 -7.09
N GLY A 76 -15.44 16.81 -6.54
CA GLY A 76 -16.24 17.26 -5.39
C GLY A 76 -15.71 16.75 -4.05
N GLY A 77 -14.42 16.44 -3.98
CA GLY A 77 -13.80 15.74 -2.85
C GLY A 77 -13.74 14.23 -3.10
N PHE A 78 -12.68 13.58 -2.62
CA PHE A 78 -12.42 12.18 -2.88
C PHE A 78 -13.50 11.26 -2.28
N ASP A 79 -13.82 11.45 -1.00
CA ASP A 79 -14.81 10.61 -0.30
C ASP A 79 -16.21 10.75 -0.91
N ASN A 80 -16.62 11.99 -1.22
CA ASN A 80 -17.87 12.24 -1.95
C ASN A 80 -17.89 11.52 -3.30
N PHE A 81 -16.78 11.51 -4.03
CA PHE A 81 -16.71 10.80 -5.31
C PHE A 81 -16.82 9.28 -5.14
N LYS A 82 -16.21 8.68 -4.11
CA LYS A 82 -16.40 7.26 -3.78
C LYS A 82 -17.84 6.92 -3.45
N GLN A 83 -18.55 7.79 -2.71
CA GLN A 83 -19.98 7.63 -2.42
C GLN A 83 -20.83 7.66 -3.70
N LEU A 84 -20.53 8.56 -4.65
CA LEU A 84 -21.22 8.61 -5.95
C LEU A 84 -21.02 7.32 -6.74
N LEU A 85 -19.85 6.69 -6.62
CA LEU A 85 -19.52 5.41 -7.23
C LEU A 85 -20.01 4.20 -6.40
N LYS A 86 -20.54 4.41 -5.19
CA LYS A 86 -20.99 3.38 -4.24
C LYS A 86 -19.88 2.37 -3.85
N ILE A 87 -18.68 2.89 -3.61
CA ILE A 87 -17.49 2.11 -3.23
C ILE A 87 -16.81 2.67 -1.97
N ASP A 88 -17.50 3.52 -1.23
CA ASP A 88 -17.03 4.15 -0.01
C ASP A 88 -16.75 3.15 1.11
N ASP A 89 -17.55 2.09 1.22
CA ASP A 89 -17.41 1.03 2.22
C ASP A 89 -16.67 -0.23 1.70
N TYR A 90 -15.89 -0.11 0.63
CA TYR A 90 -15.18 -1.25 0.04
C TYR A 90 -14.16 -1.87 1.00
N CYS A 91 -14.40 -3.11 1.43
CA CYS A 91 -13.61 -3.81 2.43
C CYS A 91 -12.91 -5.06 1.85
N PHE A 92 -12.09 -5.73 2.67
CA PHE A 92 -11.36 -6.91 2.19
C PHE A 92 -12.28 -8.04 1.69
N SER A 93 -13.47 -8.19 2.29
CA SER A 93 -14.43 -9.21 1.84
C SER A 93 -14.97 -8.93 0.43
N ASP A 94 -15.09 -7.65 0.05
CA ASP A 94 -15.45 -7.26 -1.32
C ASP A 94 -14.34 -7.60 -2.30
N LEU A 95 -13.07 -7.36 -1.92
CA LEU A 95 -11.92 -7.78 -2.73
C LEU A 95 -11.92 -9.28 -3.01
N LEU A 96 -12.16 -10.10 -1.98
CA LEU A 96 -12.24 -11.55 -2.13
C LEU A 96 -13.36 -11.95 -3.11
N ARG A 97 -14.55 -11.36 -2.95
CA ARG A 97 -15.72 -11.64 -3.79
C ARG A 97 -15.47 -11.26 -5.26
N ASP A 98 -14.95 -10.07 -5.50
CA ASP A 98 -14.74 -9.54 -6.86
C ASP A 98 -13.67 -10.33 -7.62
N ASN A 99 -12.64 -10.81 -6.91
CA ASN A 99 -11.60 -11.68 -7.47
C ASN A 99 -11.98 -13.17 -7.49
N LYS A 100 -13.16 -13.54 -6.98
CA LYS A 100 -13.62 -14.93 -6.81
C LYS A 100 -12.62 -15.78 -6.00
N TRP A 101 -12.00 -15.17 -5.00
CA TRP A 101 -11.07 -15.84 -4.10
C TRP A 101 -11.81 -16.43 -2.90
N ASP A 102 -11.50 -17.69 -2.60
CA ASP A 102 -11.99 -18.39 -1.43
C ASP A 102 -10.86 -18.54 -0.42
N ILE A 103 -11.06 -18.03 0.81
CA ILE A 103 -10.06 -18.06 1.89
C ILE A 103 -9.67 -19.48 2.31
N ASN A 104 -10.48 -20.49 1.97
CA ASN A 104 -10.14 -21.89 2.16
C ASN A 104 -9.07 -22.40 1.19
N HIS A 105 -8.74 -21.61 0.15
CA HIS A 105 -7.66 -21.85 -0.79
C HIS A 105 -6.53 -20.84 -0.59
N SER A 106 -5.32 -21.19 -1.08
CA SER A 106 -4.16 -20.30 -0.98
C SER A 106 -4.40 -19.00 -1.76
N ILE A 107 -4.30 -17.88 -1.06
CA ILE A 107 -4.38 -16.51 -1.58
C ILE A 107 -3.06 -15.81 -1.26
N THR A 108 -2.47 -15.20 -2.29
CA THR A 108 -1.28 -14.36 -2.14
C THR A 108 -1.63 -12.94 -2.52
N LEU A 109 -1.62 -12.04 -1.54
CA LEU A 109 -1.83 -10.62 -1.76
C LEU A 109 -0.53 -9.96 -2.19
N SER A 110 -0.62 -8.96 -3.07
CA SER A 110 0.47 -8.00 -3.18
C SER A 110 0.63 -7.27 -1.86
N TYR A 111 1.86 -6.85 -1.54
CA TYR A 111 2.08 -6.06 -0.32
C TYR A 111 1.24 -4.78 -0.30
N PHE A 112 1.00 -4.15 -1.45
CA PHE A 112 0.13 -2.99 -1.57
C PHE A 112 -1.33 -3.31 -1.17
N GLN A 113 -1.90 -4.41 -1.66
CA GLN A 113 -3.24 -4.85 -1.25
C GLN A 113 -3.29 -5.12 0.25
N TYR A 114 -2.27 -5.80 0.79
CA TYR A 114 -2.18 -6.03 2.24
C TYR A 114 -2.18 -4.71 3.02
N GLN A 115 -1.39 -3.70 2.62
CA GLN A 115 -1.36 -2.40 3.30
C GLN A 115 -2.71 -1.67 3.26
N LYS A 116 -3.54 -1.86 2.24
CA LYS A 116 -4.87 -1.26 2.16
C LYS A 116 -5.88 -1.96 3.07
N PHE A 117 -5.74 -3.26 3.26
CA PHE A 117 -6.71 -4.09 3.96
C PHE A 117 -6.23 -4.66 5.30
N TYR A 118 -5.06 -4.26 5.80
CA TYR A 118 -4.46 -4.88 6.97
C TYR A 118 -5.38 -4.82 8.20
N GLN A 119 -6.19 -3.77 8.37
CA GLN A 119 -7.13 -3.67 9.49
C GLN A 119 -8.22 -4.73 9.42
N ASP A 120 -8.84 -4.90 8.26
CA ASP A 120 -9.86 -5.94 8.03
C ASP A 120 -9.26 -7.34 8.15
N ILE A 121 -8.10 -7.56 7.52
CA ILE A 121 -7.38 -8.83 7.56
C ILE A 121 -7.05 -9.20 9.01
N ARG A 122 -6.54 -8.26 9.81
CA ARG A 122 -6.17 -8.52 11.20
C ARG A 122 -7.38 -8.73 12.11
N ARG A 123 -8.49 -8.05 11.85
CA ARG A 123 -9.73 -8.19 12.62
C ARG A 123 -10.39 -9.54 12.39
N ASP A 124 -10.48 -9.96 11.12
CA ASP A 124 -11.35 -11.07 10.72
C ASP A 124 -10.57 -12.36 10.38
N TYR A 125 -9.25 -12.26 10.13
CA TYR A 125 -8.43 -13.36 9.60
C TYR A 125 -7.11 -13.60 10.36
N ILE A 126 -6.90 -12.98 11.52
CA ILE A 126 -5.88 -13.43 12.48
C ILE A 126 -6.54 -14.33 13.52
N GLN A 127 -5.96 -15.52 13.73
CA GLN A 127 -6.47 -16.50 14.68
C GLN A 127 -5.62 -16.51 15.96
N GLY A 128 -6.25 -16.30 17.12
CA GLY A 128 -5.62 -16.50 18.42
C GLY A 128 -4.69 -15.37 18.89
N HIS A 129 -3.77 -15.70 19.80
CA HIS A 129 -2.84 -14.75 20.47
C HIS A 129 -1.53 -14.52 19.72
N ILE A 130 -1.36 -15.13 18.54
CA ILE A 130 -0.09 -15.12 17.80
C ILE A 130 -0.33 -14.33 16.51
N ALA A 131 0.70 -13.62 16.06
CA ALA A 131 0.79 -12.87 14.82
C ALA A 131 0.56 -13.69 13.52
N ASP A 132 -0.08 -14.85 13.63
CA ASP A 132 -0.31 -15.78 12.55
C ASP A 132 -1.61 -15.41 11.84
N MET A 133 -1.41 -14.74 10.70
CA MET A 133 -2.44 -14.58 9.68
C MET A 133 -2.95 -15.96 9.25
N HIS A 134 -4.21 -16.03 8.81
CA HIS A 134 -4.82 -17.25 8.29
C HIS A 134 -3.84 -18.04 7.40
N PRO A 135 -3.67 -19.36 7.60
CA PRO A 135 -2.60 -20.14 6.97
C PRO A 135 -2.65 -20.14 5.43
N ASN A 136 -3.82 -19.89 4.86
CA ASN A 136 -3.99 -19.77 3.42
C ASN A 136 -3.79 -18.35 2.87
N LEU A 137 -3.60 -17.35 3.72
CA LEU A 137 -3.38 -15.98 3.30
C LEU A 137 -1.89 -15.66 3.43
N SER A 138 -1.27 -15.21 2.35
CA SER A 138 0.15 -14.83 2.31
C SER A 138 0.33 -13.45 1.68
N VAL A 139 1.44 -12.79 1.98
CA VAL A 139 1.78 -11.48 1.42
C VAL A 139 3.08 -11.59 0.64
N LEU A 140 3.04 -11.22 -0.63
CA LEU A 140 4.19 -11.20 -1.53
C LEU A 140 5.04 -9.95 -1.25
N LEU A 141 6.29 -10.15 -0.81
CA LEU A 141 7.24 -9.06 -0.55
C LEU A 141 8.21 -8.83 -1.72
N ASN A 142 8.49 -9.86 -2.52
CA ASN A 142 9.32 -9.84 -3.73
C ASN A 142 8.85 -10.96 -4.67
N ASP A 143 9.28 -10.96 -5.94
CA ASP A 143 8.77 -11.82 -7.03
C ASP A 143 8.57 -13.31 -6.69
N ASP A 144 9.39 -13.86 -5.78
CA ASP A 144 9.31 -15.26 -5.33
C ASP A 144 9.32 -15.41 -3.80
N PHE A 145 8.96 -14.37 -3.05
CA PHE A 145 9.04 -14.39 -1.59
C PHE A 145 7.73 -13.93 -0.97
N SER A 146 6.89 -14.89 -0.60
CA SER A 146 5.64 -14.67 0.13
C SER A 146 5.75 -15.16 1.57
N ILE A 147 5.17 -14.41 2.51
CA ILE A 147 5.17 -14.77 3.94
C ILE A 147 3.77 -14.66 4.55
N HIS A 148 3.51 -15.48 5.57
CA HIS A 148 2.32 -15.38 6.43
C HIS A 148 2.60 -14.53 7.66
N SER A 149 3.83 -14.63 8.18
CA SER A 149 4.34 -13.91 9.33
C SER A 149 5.85 -13.74 9.20
N VAL A 150 6.43 -12.82 9.97
CA VAL A 150 7.86 -12.54 9.99
C VAL A 150 8.52 -13.36 11.10
N PRO A 151 9.42 -14.31 10.80
CA PRO A 151 10.06 -15.13 11.82
C PRO A 151 11.16 -14.33 12.55
N ILE A 152 10.91 -13.98 13.81
CA ILE A 152 11.85 -13.22 14.66
C ILE A 152 12.80 -14.17 15.39
N THR A 153 12.28 -15.25 15.96
CA THR A 153 13.07 -16.34 16.55
C THR A 153 12.46 -17.68 16.18
N ARG A 154 13.04 -18.79 16.64
CA ARG A 154 12.46 -20.14 16.42
C ARG A 154 11.04 -20.30 16.94
N SER A 155 10.65 -19.53 17.95
CA SER A 155 9.36 -19.67 18.65
C SER A 155 8.54 -18.38 18.67
N HIS A 156 8.99 -17.32 17.98
CA HIS A 156 8.31 -16.03 17.96
C HIS A 156 8.23 -15.49 16.54
N TYR A 157 7.02 -15.12 16.15
CA TYR A 157 6.69 -14.54 14.86
C TYR A 157 6.05 -13.17 15.08
N ALA A 158 6.35 -12.23 14.20
CA ALA A 158 5.71 -10.93 14.14
C ALA A 158 4.77 -10.88 12.94
N THR A 159 3.79 -9.98 12.97
CA THR A 159 2.89 -9.77 11.83
C THR A 159 3.70 -9.17 10.68
N VAL A 160 3.21 -9.35 9.45
CA VAL A 160 3.74 -8.58 8.32
C VAL A 160 3.48 -7.09 8.60
N PRO A 161 4.49 -6.22 8.62
CA PRO A 161 4.28 -4.81 8.94
C PRO A 161 3.45 -4.14 7.85
N ALA A 162 2.46 -3.34 8.24
CA ALA A 162 1.62 -2.56 7.35
C ALA A 162 2.01 -1.06 7.34
N THR A 163 2.66 -0.59 8.41
CA THR A 163 3.07 0.81 8.59
C THR A 163 4.59 0.92 8.80
N ASP A 164 5.16 2.10 8.56
CA ASP A 164 6.59 2.36 8.75
C ASP A 164 7.02 2.13 10.21
N VAL A 165 6.14 2.42 11.17
CA VAL A 165 6.35 2.18 12.60
C VAL A 165 6.47 0.67 12.90
N GLU A 166 5.55 -0.13 12.36
CA GLU A 166 5.62 -1.59 12.49
C GLU A 166 6.86 -2.14 11.79
N ALA A 167 7.20 -1.60 10.61
CA ALA A 167 8.40 -1.99 9.90
C ALA A 167 9.66 -1.69 10.72
N ALA A 168 9.73 -0.55 11.42
CA ALA A 168 10.84 -0.22 12.31
C ALA A 168 10.95 -1.20 13.49
N ALA A 169 9.83 -1.51 14.15
CA ALA A 169 9.79 -2.48 15.24
C ALA A 169 10.24 -3.87 14.80
N VAL A 170 9.73 -4.36 13.67
CA VAL A 170 10.12 -5.66 13.10
C VAL A 170 11.58 -5.65 12.62
N SER A 171 12.06 -4.54 12.05
CA SER A 171 13.46 -4.39 11.65
C SER A 171 14.39 -4.50 12.85
N PHE A 172 14.07 -3.84 13.96
CA PHE A 172 14.84 -3.99 15.20
C PHE A 172 14.77 -5.44 15.70
N ALA A 173 13.59 -6.07 15.71
CA ALA A 173 13.43 -7.44 16.12
C ALA A 173 14.20 -8.45 15.24
N LEU A 174 14.47 -8.14 13.96
CA LEU A 174 15.34 -8.96 13.11
C LEU A 174 16.84 -8.70 13.34
N LEU A 175 17.19 -7.58 13.98
CA LEU A 175 18.56 -7.12 14.22
C LEU A 175 19.01 -7.19 15.69
N PHE A 176 18.11 -7.53 16.61
CA PHE A 176 18.29 -7.43 18.07
C PHE A 176 19.50 -8.19 18.65
N ARG A 177 20.06 -9.15 17.91
CA ARG A 177 21.26 -9.90 18.32
C ARG A 177 22.56 -9.14 18.11
N ASP A 178 22.56 -8.23 17.15
CA ASP A 178 23.73 -7.47 16.73
C ASP A 178 23.67 -6.02 17.25
N TYR A 179 22.48 -5.56 17.66
CA TYR A 179 22.18 -4.17 17.97
C TYR A 179 21.25 -4.00 19.17
N GLU A 180 21.46 -2.91 19.91
CA GLU A 180 20.56 -2.37 20.92
C GLU A 180 19.73 -1.21 20.33
N PHE A 181 18.48 -1.11 20.77
CA PHE A 181 17.61 0.01 20.43
C PHE A 181 18.00 1.26 21.22
N ILE A 182 18.12 2.41 20.53
CA ILE A 182 18.29 3.71 21.17
C ILE A 182 16.99 4.52 21.08
N ASP A 183 16.51 4.75 19.86
CA ASP A 183 15.38 5.66 19.60
C ASP A 183 14.75 5.39 18.23
N TYR A 184 13.51 5.85 18.05
CA TYR A 184 12.80 5.88 16.77
C TYR A 184 12.09 7.23 16.56
N ASP A 185 12.55 8.00 15.58
CA ASP A 185 11.87 9.21 15.11
C ASP A 185 10.79 8.81 14.11
N GLU A 186 9.54 8.74 14.57
CA GLU A 186 8.39 8.36 13.75
C GLU A 186 8.17 9.30 12.55
N SER A 187 8.39 10.61 12.74
CA SER A 187 8.15 11.62 11.70
C SER A 187 9.07 11.47 10.50
N LYS A 188 10.32 11.06 10.75
CA LYS A 188 11.32 10.81 9.71
C LYS A 188 11.48 9.33 9.37
N SER A 189 10.83 8.46 10.15
CA SER A 189 10.98 7.01 10.13
C SER A 189 12.44 6.58 10.27
N LEU A 190 13.14 7.15 11.25
CA LEU A 190 14.55 6.88 11.52
C LEU A 190 14.71 6.01 12.75
N LEU A 191 15.27 4.82 12.55
CA LEU A 191 15.63 3.87 13.60
C LEU A 191 17.10 4.06 13.99
N THR A 192 17.35 4.38 15.26
CA THR A 192 18.69 4.55 15.82
C THR A 192 19.07 3.33 16.64
N LEU A 193 20.15 2.66 16.23
CA LEU A 193 20.62 1.40 16.81
C LEU A 193 22.10 1.49 17.23
N GLN A 194 22.44 0.97 18.40
CA GLN A 194 23.83 0.80 18.83
C GLN A 194 24.31 -0.61 18.53
N ALA A 195 25.36 -0.79 17.75
CA ALA A 195 25.92 -2.13 17.55
C ALA A 195 26.63 -2.59 18.82
N HIS A 196 26.41 -3.83 19.29
CA HIS A 196 27.06 -4.32 20.52
C HIS A 196 28.60 -4.33 20.47
N ARG A 197 29.17 -4.40 19.25
CA ARG A 197 30.62 -4.50 19.03
C ARG A 197 31.28 -3.21 18.52
N ARG A 198 30.55 -2.09 18.46
CA ARG A 198 31.08 -0.80 17.99
C ARG A 198 30.56 0.32 18.87
N ASP A 199 31.36 1.36 19.09
CA ASP A 199 30.93 2.53 19.87
C ASP A 199 30.02 3.50 19.11
N LYS A 200 29.79 3.28 17.81
CA LYS A 200 29.02 4.22 16.98
C LYS A 200 27.60 3.72 16.71
N ALA A 201 26.62 4.55 17.05
CA ALA A 201 25.23 4.37 16.67
C ALA A 201 25.03 4.47 15.14
N ALA A 202 24.19 3.60 14.61
CA ALA A 202 23.71 3.62 13.23
C ALA A 202 22.32 4.25 13.20
N VAL A 203 22.11 5.21 12.30
CA VAL A 203 20.81 5.79 11.99
C VAL A 203 20.36 5.26 10.64
N ILE A 204 19.21 4.60 10.62
CA ILE A 204 18.71 3.85 9.46
C ILE A 204 17.30 4.36 9.17
N GLU A 205 17.03 4.82 7.95
CA GLU A 205 15.66 5.07 7.52
C GLU A 205 14.94 3.74 7.28
N VAL A 206 13.76 3.57 7.89
CA VAL A 206 12.94 2.38 7.73
C VAL A 206 11.62 2.77 7.10
N ARG A 207 11.27 2.14 5.97
CA ARG A 207 10.03 2.40 5.24
C ARG A 207 9.38 1.08 4.86
N CYS A 208 8.07 1.05 4.67
CA CYS A 208 7.43 -0.09 4.04
C CYS A 208 7.89 -0.26 2.58
N LEU A 209 7.99 0.87 1.84
CA LEU A 209 8.33 0.91 0.43
C LEU A 209 9.65 1.68 0.21
N ALA A 210 10.58 1.13 -0.57
CA ALA A 210 11.86 1.77 -0.87
C ALA A 210 11.73 3.10 -1.62
N SER A 211 10.70 3.24 -2.46
CA SER A 211 10.38 4.48 -3.19
C SER A 211 10.10 5.68 -2.27
N LYS A 212 9.80 5.43 -0.99
CA LYS A 212 9.50 6.43 0.04
C LYS A 212 10.72 6.88 0.84
N PHE A 213 11.90 6.31 0.60
CA PHE A 213 13.12 6.81 1.23
C PHE A 213 13.40 8.25 0.83
N CYS A 214 13.55 9.11 1.83
CA CYS A 214 13.70 10.54 1.64
C CYS A 214 14.84 11.14 2.46
N GLN A 215 15.34 10.43 3.46
CA GLN A 215 16.41 10.89 4.33
C GLN A 215 17.77 10.60 3.71
N ASN A 216 18.77 11.39 4.08
CA ASN A 216 20.16 11.14 3.71
C ASN A 216 20.84 10.32 4.81
N THR A 217 20.62 9.00 4.80
CA THR A 217 21.27 8.08 5.75
C THR A 217 22.27 7.16 5.05
N ALA A 218 23.08 6.46 5.83
CA ALA A 218 24.06 5.53 5.27
C ALA A 218 23.42 4.24 4.73
N ALA A 219 22.26 3.86 5.26
CA ALA A 219 21.49 2.70 4.85
C ALA A 219 19.99 2.92 5.07
N GLY A 220 19.18 2.23 4.28
CA GLY A 220 17.73 2.12 4.47
C GLY A 220 17.28 0.66 4.57
N ILE A 221 16.20 0.42 5.32
CA ILE A 221 15.52 -0.88 5.39
C ILE A 221 14.11 -0.73 4.83
N CYS A 222 13.73 -1.61 3.92
CA CYS A 222 12.39 -1.62 3.34
C CYS A 222 11.70 -2.98 3.48
N VAL A 223 10.38 -2.99 3.53
CA VAL A 223 9.61 -4.25 3.47
C VAL A 223 9.60 -4.77 2.04
N VAL A 224 9.36 -3.89 1.06
CA VAL A 224 9.42 -4.15 -0.38
C VAL A 224 10.34 -3.14 -1.08
N ASP A 225 11.26 -3.62 -1.91
CA ASP A 225 12.10 -2.76 -2.78
C ASP A 225 11.37 -2.47 -4.10
N ASP A 226 10.43 -1.53 -4.06
CA ASP A 226 9.65 -1.05 -5.21
C ASP A 226 10.37 0.05 -6.01
N ALA A 227 11.63 0.36 -5.69
CA ALA A 227 12.31 1.50 -6.28
C ALA A 227 12.55 1.34 -7.79
N GLN A 228 12.60 0.11 -8.33
CA GLN A 228 12.74 -0.08 -9.78
C GLN A 228 11.49 0.32 -10.56
N ALA A 229 10.32 0.30 -9.91
CA ALA A 229 9.08 0.81 -10.50
C ALA A 229 9.03 2.35 -10.54
N MET A 230 9.93 3.03 -9.82
CA MET A 230 9.91 4.48 -9.62
C MET A 230 11.22 5.12 -10.09
N THR A 231 11.15 6.07 -11.02
CA THR A 231 12.30 6.74 -11.67
C THR A 231 13.14 7.65 -10.76
N LYS A 232 13.01 7.58 -9.42
CA LYS A 232 13.69 8.48 -8.48
C LYS A 232 15.08 7.99 -8.10
N LEU A 233 16.02 8.94 -8.00
CA LEU A 233 17.37 8.74 -7.49
C LEU A 233 17.33 8.32 -6.02
N ARG A 234 18.05 7.25 -5.67
CA ARG A 234 18.19 6.78 -4.29
C ARG A 234 19.13 7.70 -3.51
N ASN A 235 18.67 8.24 -2.37
CA ASN A 235 19.49 8.99 -1.43
C ASN A 235 20.33 8.08 -0.50
N GLN A 236 20.15 6.76 -0.59
CA GLN A 236 20.72 5.77 0.31
C GLN A 236 21.87 5.00 -0.36
N ARG A 237 22.99 4.81 0.34
CA ARG A 237 24.13 4.02 -0.18
C ARG A 237 23.84 2.53 -0.23
N LYS A 238 23.01 2.02 0.69
CA LYS A 238 22.64 0.61 0.78
C LYS A 238 21.17 0.47 1.18
N ILE A 239 20.44 -0.39 0.48
CA ILE A 239 19.06 -0.76 0.83
C ILE A 239 19.06 -2.25 1.20
N LEU A 240 18.39 -2.58 2.30
CA LEU A 240 18.16 -3.95 2.74
C LEU A 240 16.65 -4.18 2.73
N ASP A 241 16.19 -5.18 1.98
CA ASP A 241 14.79 -5.61 2.02
C ASP A 241 14.56 -6.60 3.18
N PHE A 242 13.29 -6.77 3.54
CA PHE A 242 12.90 -7.71 4.58
C PHE A 242 13.24 -9.15 4.22
N LYS A 243 13.16 -9.54 2.94
CA LYS A 243 13.61 -10.86 2.48
C LYS A 243 15.04 -11.14 2.94
N THR A 244 15.96 -10.22 2.65
CA THR A 244 17.38 -10.34 3.02
C THR A 244 17.56 -10.39 4.53
N LEU A 245 16.84 -9.56 5.28
CA LEU A 245 16.93 -9.55 6.76
C LEU A 245 16.37 -10.84 7.39
N ILE A 246 15.24 -11.32 6.89
CA ILE A 246 14.60 -12.56 7.33
C ILE A 246 15.52 -13.74 7.04
N GLU A 247 16.01 -13.90 5.80
CA GLU A 247 16.92 -14.98 5.44
C GLU A 247 18.19 -14.98 6.30
N ARG A 248 18.77 -13.81 6.57
CA ARG A 248 19.92 -13.66 7.47
C ARG A 248 19.57 -14.11 8.90
N ASN A 249 18.41 -13.69 9.42
CA ASN A 249 17.98 -14.04 10.76
C ASN A 249 17.67 -15.55 10.90
N THR A 250 17.05 -16.16 9.88
CA THR A 250 16.76 -17.61 9.83
C THR A 250 18.04 -18.44 9.81
N ARG A 251 19.07 -18.03 9.06
CA ARG A 251 20.38 -18.70 9.08
C ARG A 251 21.05 -18.61 10.45
N ASN A 252 20.94 -17.47 11.13
CA ASN A 252 21.49 -17.28 12.47
C ASN A 252 20.71 -18.02 13.57
N THR A 253 19.47 -18.44 13.29
CA THR A 253 18.64 -19.20 14.21
C THR A 253 18.71 -20.71 13.96
N THR A 254 19.22 -21.18 12.82
CA THR A 254 19.49 -22.60 12.55
C THR A 254 20.93 -22.94 12.97
N ILE A 255 21.10 -23.82 13.97
CA ILE A 255 22.42 -24.39 14.31
C ILE A 255 22.59 -25.60 13.38
N PRO A 256 23.75 -25.82 12.74
CA PRO A 256 23.98 -27.07 12.00
C PRO A 256 23.88 -28.24 12.99
N ASN A 257 23.03 -29.21 12.65
CA ASN A 257 22.98 -30.50 13.34
C ASN A 257 24.32 -31.24 13.22
#